data_AF-A0A3M3FF70-F1
#
_entry.id   AF-A0A3M3FF70-F1
#
_cell.length_a   1.000
_cell.length_b   1.000
_cell.length_c   1.000
_cell.angle_alpha   90.00
_cell.angle_beta   90.00
_cell.angle_gamma   90.00
#
_symmetry.space_group_name_H-M   'P 1'
#
loop_
_entity.id
_entity.type
_entity.pdbx_description
1 polymer ?
#
loop_
_entity_poly.entity_id
_entity_poly.type
_entity_poly.pdbx_seq_one_letter_code
_entity_poly.pdbx_strand_id
1 'polypeptide(L)'
;MLLLWIVVLVVGIAWLAHRRTAPLPALGVVAVYLLAMGIFSHAPGWLLTVFWVLWLAVFVPVVLPDLRRKHFTAPMFSWFQKVLPPMSETERDAIDAGTVWWDGELFSGRPDWDKLLAYPKVQLTEEEQAFIDGPTEELCAMVSDWEIGQAMDLPPEAWAHMKEHGFFALIIPKEFGGKGFSAYAHSQVAMKLATRSGDLASTVMVPNSLGPAELLLHYGTDEQRNHYLPRLARGEDIPCFALTGPLAGSDAGAMPDTGVICKGQWQGEEVIGLRLTWEKRYITLGPVATLLGLAFKAYDPEHLLGEEEDLGISLALIPTDTPGVEIGRRHLPLGAAFMNGPNSGKDVFVPLSYLIGGQPMLGKGWMMLMNCLS
;
A
#
# COMPACT_ATOMS: atom_id res chain seq x y z
N MET A 1 48.22 35.31 -20.32
CA MET A 1 48.11 33.99 -20.97
C MET A 1 47.70 32.89 -20.01
N LEU A 2 48.39 32.70 -18.88
CA LEU A 2 48.03 31.68 -17.87
C LEU A 2 46.57 31.77 -17.36
N LEU A 3 46.04 32.97 -17.12
CA LEU A 3 44.66 33.17 -16.68
C LEU A 3 43.64 32.59 -17.68
N LEU A 4 43.89 32.74 -18.98
CA LEU A 4 43.04 32.18 -20.03
C LEU A 4 43.00 30.65 -19.94
N TRP A 5 44.15 30.00 -19.72
CA TRP A 5 44.24 28.55 -19.53
C TRP A 5 43.44 28.07 -18.31
N ILE A 6 43.46 28.83 -17.20
CA ILE A 6 42.69 28.49 -16.00
C ILE A 6 41.18 28.67 -16.25
N VAL A 7 40.77 29.75 -16.90
CA VAL A 7 39.36 29.99 -17.23
C VAL A 7 38.82 28.89 -18.15
N VAL A 8 39.57 28.51 -19.19
CA VAL A 8 39.16 27.43 -20.10
C VAL A 8 39.13 26.08 -19.39
N LEU A 9 40.04 25.81 -18.44
CA LEU A 9 39.99 24.60 -17.62
C LEU A 9 38.69 24.54 -16.79
N VAL A 10 38.37 25.62 -16.07
CA VAL A 10 37.19 25.67 -15.19
C VAL A 10 35.90 25.60 -16.00
N VAL A 11 35.78 26.41 -17.06
CA VAL A 11 34.61 26.41 -17.95
C VAL A 11 34.49 25.08 -18.69
N GLY A 12 35.61 24.49 -19.12
CA GLY A 12 35.64 23.18 -19.78
C GLY A 12 35.16 22.06 -18.86
N ILE A 13 35.62 22.02 -17.61
CA ILE A 13 35.14 21.07 -16.59
C ILE A 13 33.63 21.26 -16.35
N ALA A 14 33.18 22.51 -16.17
CA ALA A 14 31.77 22.82 -15.99
C ALA A 14 30.92 22.40 -17.20
N TRP A 15 31.43 22.58 -18.42
CA TRP A 15 30.77 22.17 -19.65
C TRP A 15 30.69 20.65 -19.79
N LEU A 16 31.77 19.92 -19.49
CA LEU A 16 31.78 18.45 -19.49
C LEU A 16 30.79 17.89 -18.46
N ALA A 17 30.71 18.51 -17.29
CA ALA A 17 29.74 18.18 -16.25
C ALA A 17 28.29 18.48 -16.71
N HIS A 18 28.05 19.65 -17.31
CA HIS A 18 26.74 20.02 -17.85
C HIS A 18 26.27 19.05 -18.96
N ARG A 19 27.19 18.57 -19.79
CA ARG A 19 26.94 17.55 -20.82
C ARG A 19 26.76 16.14 -20.26
N ARG A 20 26.91 15.94 -18.94
CA ARG A 20 26.85 14.63 -18.28
C ARG A 20 27.78 13.60 -18.93
N THR A 21 28.96 14.04 -19.35
CA THR A 21 29.96 13.18 -19.97
C THR A 21 30.38 12.10 -18.97
N ALA A 22 30.55 10.86 -19.44
CA ALA A 22 31.02 9.78 -18.57
C ALA A 22 32.35 10.16 -17.87
N PRO A 23 32.55 9.79 -16.58
CA PRO A 23 33.68 10.27 -15.79
C PRO A 23 35.06 9.99 -16.40
N LEU A 24 35.26 8.80 -16.97
CA LEU A 24 36.54 8.39 -17.56
C LEU A 24 36.94 9.24 -18.77
N PRO A 25 36.09 9.41 -19.82
CA PRO A 25 36.36 10.34 -20.91
C PRO A 25 36.59 11.78 -20.45
N ALA A 26 35.78 12.29 -19.51
CA ALA A 26 35.92 13.64 -18.99
C ALA A 26 37.28 13.86 -18.31
N LEU A 27 37.71 12.92 -17.47
CA LEU A 27 39.02 12.94 -16.84
C LEU A 27 40.16 12.84 -17.87
N GLY A 28 39.99 12.05 -18.92
CA GLY A 28 40.95 11.97 -20.03
C GLY A 28 41.13 13.31 -20.74
N VAL A 29 40.03 14.00 -21.07
CA VAL A 29 40.07 15.33 -21.69
C VAL A 29 40.78 16.35 -20.79
N VAL A 30 40.48 16.34 -19.49
CA VAL A 30 41.14 17.22 -18.52
C VAL A 30 42.63 16.90 -18.41
N ALA A 31 43.02 15.62 -18.39
CA ALA A 31 44.43 15.23 -18.34
C ALA A 31 45.21 15.71 -19.58
N VAL A 32 44.65 15.52 -20.77
CA VAL A 32 45.25 16.03 -22.02
C VAL A 32 45.38 17.55 -21.99
N TYR A 33 44.36 18.24 -21.48
CA TYR A 33 44.39 19.69 -21.34
C TYR A 33 45.46 20.15 -20.34
N LEU A 34 45.62 19.48 -19.20
CA LEU A 34 46.66 19.79 -18.20
C LEU A 34 48.07 19.55 -18.76
N LEU A 35 48.27 18.52 -19.58
CA LEU A 35 49.53 18.30 -20.31
C LEU A 35 49.81 19.46 -21.29
N ALA A 36 48.82 19.85 -22.08
CA ALA A 36 48.95 20.97 -23.02
C ALA A 36 49.24 22.29 -22.29
N MET A 37 48.55 22.54 -21.18
CA MET A 37 48.80 23.70 -20.32
C MET A 37 50.26 23.70 -19.82
N GLY A 38 50.77 22.57 -19.35
CA GLY A 38 52.15 22.47 -18.88
C GLY A 38 53.19 22.79 -19.96
N ILE A 39 52.95 22.38 -21.21
CA ILE A 39 53.87 22.59 -22.33
C ILE A 39 53.81 24.04 -22.85
N PHE A 40 52.60 24.62 -22.97
CA PHE A 40 52.40 25.87 -23.71
C PHE A 40 52.18 27.10 -22.82
N SER A 41 51.70 26.94 -21.58
CA SER A 41 51.24 28.08 -20.77
C SER A 41 52.33 28.72 -19.88
N HIS A 42 53.55 28.15 -19.84
CA HIS A 42 54.61 28.56 -18.91
C HIS A 42 54.12 28.63 -17.45
N ALA A 43 53.19 27.72 -17.07
CA ALA A 43 52.67 27.68 -15.72
C ALA A 43 53.79 27.34 -14.73
N PRO A 44 53.84 27.99 -13.55
CA PRO A 44 54.77 27.58 -12.50
C PRO A 44 54.57 26.10 -12.15
N GLY A 45 55.67 25.37 -11.97
CA GLY A 45 55.63 23.92 -11.70
C GLY A 45 54.74 23.56 -10.50
N TRP A 46 54.75 24.39 -9.44
CA TRP A 46 53.91 24.18 -8.26
C TRP A 46 52.40 24.21 -8.59
N LEU A 47 51.97 25.06 -9.51
CA LEU A 47 50.56 25.20 -9.88
C LEU A 47 50.09 23.99 -10.70
N LEU A 48 50.93 23.51 -11.61
CA LEU A 48 50.66 22.28 -12.35
C LEU A 48 50.59 21.07 -11.42
N THR A 49 51.48 20.99 -10.43
CA THR A 49 51.44 19.93 -9.40
C THR A 49 50.11 19.96 -8.65
N VAL A 50 49.61 21.13 -8.27
CA VAL A 50 48.28 21.26 -7.62
C VAL A 50 47.17 20.71 -8.52
N PHE A 51 47.13 21.08 -9.80
CA PHE A 51 46.09 20.59 -10.71
C PHE A 51 46.17 19.07 -10.94
N TRP A 52 47.37 18.50 -11.06
CA TRP A 52 47.54 17.06 -11.18
C TRP A 52 47.14 16.30 -9.91
N VAL A 53 47.44 16.85 -8.73
CA VAL A 53 47.00 16.27 -7.45
C VAL A 53 45.48 16.30 -7.34
N LEU A 54 44.84 17.42 -7.68
CA LEU A 54 43.37 17.52 -7.69
C LEU A 54 42.74 16.56 -8.70
N TRP A 55 43.33 16.44 -9.89
CA TRP A 55 42.88 15.47 -10.90
C TRP A 55 43.03 14.03 -10.39
N LEU A 56 44.17 13.67 -9.78
CA LEU A 56 44.41 12.35 -9.20
C LEU A 56 43.43 12.04 -8.05
N ALA A 57 43.12 13.04 -7.22
CA ALA A 57 42.17 12.90 -6.12
C ALA A 57 40.75 12.55 -6.62
N VAL A 58 40.39 12.93 -7.85
CA VAL A 58 39.12 12.53 -8.49
C VAL A 58 39.27 11.24 -9.29
N PHE A 59 40.38 11.09 -10.02
CA PHE A 59 40.63 9.93 -10.89
C PHE A 59 40.75 8.62 -10.10
N VAL A 60 41.52 8.60 -9.02
CA VAL A 60 41.79 7.39 -8.24
C VAL A 60 40.49 6.78 -7.69
N PRO A 61 39.58 7.52 -7.04
CA PRO A 61 38.28 6.98 -6.61
C PRO A 61 37.36 6.54 -7.76
N VAL A 62 37.48 7.15 -8.95
CA VAL A 62 36.65 6.78 -10.11
C VAL A 62 37.12 5.47 -10.74
N VAL A 63 38.44 5.25 -10.83
CA VAL A 63 39.01 4.07 -11.49
C VAL A 63 39.18 2.88 -10.54
N LEU A 64 39.38 3.14 -9.24
CA LEU A 64 39.58 2.10 -8.22
C LEU A 64 38.36 2.04 -7.28
N PRO A 65 37.28 1.33 -7.67
CA PRO A 65 36.03 1.32 -6.92
C PRO A 65 36.18 0.75 -5.50
N ASP A 66 37.07 -0.23 -5.29
CA ASP A 66 37.31 -0.82 -3.97
C ASP A 66 37.95 0.18 -3.01
N LEU A 67 38.91 0.98 -3.50
CA LEU A 67 39.56 2.02 -2.72
C LEU A 67 38.58 3.14 -2.37
N ARG A 68 37.76 3.56 -3.35
CA ARG A 68 36.67 4.51 -3.11
C ARG A 68 35.72 4.00 -2.05
N ARG A 69 35.27 2.74 -2.15
CA ARG A 69 34.31 2.15 -1.22
C ARG A 69 34.89 2.12 0.19
N LYS A 70 36.13 1.65 0.35
CA LYS A 70 36.79 1.49 1.65
C LYS A 70 37.11 2.81 2.34
N HIS A 71 37.64 3.79 1.61
CA HIS A 71 38.20 5.01 2.21
C HIS A 71 37.30 6.25 2.11
N PHE A 72 36.34 6.27 1.18
CA PHE A 72 35.48 7.42 0.96
C PHE A 72 34.00 7.08 1.21
N THR A 73 33.43 6.16 0.43
CA THR A 73 31.98 5.91 0.46
C THR A 73 31.51 5.30 1.78
N ALA A 74 32.15 4.25 2.28
CA ALA A 74 31.70 3.58 3.51
C ALA A 74 31.79 4.48 4.75
N PRO A 75 32.89 5.21 5.02
CA PRO A 75 32.95 6.14 6.15
C PRO A 75 31.93 7.28 6.05
N MET A 76 31.73 7.84 4.85
CA MET A 76 30.73 8.89 4.62
C MET A 76 29.31 8.37 4.86
N PHE A 77 29.01 7.16 4.40
CA PHE A 77 27.74 6.50 4.65
C PHE A 77 27.51 6.23 6.15
N SER A 78 28.53 5.73 6.87
CA SER A 78 28.44 5.51 8.32
C SER A 78 28.23 6.80 9.11
N TRP A 79 28.79 7.93 8.65
CA TRP A 79 28.48 9.23 9.23
C TRP A 79 27.05 9.66 8.92
N PHE A 80 26.63 9.53 7.65
CA PHE A 80 25.29 9.90 7.21
C PHE A 80 24.19 9.13 7.98
N GLN A 81 24.39 7.83 8.23
CA GLN A 81 23.50 7.01 9.04
C GLN A 81 23.26 7.55 10.46
N LYS A 82 24.22 8.28 11.04
CA LYS A 82 24.08 8.86 12.39
C LYS A 82 23.28 10.16 12.41
N VAL A 83 23.11 10.81 11.26
CA VAL A 83 22.45 12.11 11.12
C VAL A 83 21.01 11.96 10.59
N LEU A 84 20.68 10.77 10.05
CA LEU A 84 19.31 10.46 9.67
C LEU A 84 18.41 10.44 10.91
N PRO A 85 17.25 11.13 10.87
CA PRO A 85 16.30 11.08 11.97
C PRO A 85 15.84 9.62 12.21
N PRO A 86 15.59 9.23 13.48
CA PRO A 86 15.02 7.93 13.75
C PRO A 86 13.63 7.85 13.10
N MET A 87 13.39 6.75 12.41
CA MET A 87 12.11 6.44 11.77
C MET A 87 11.04 6.21 12.84
N SER A 88 9.84 6.78 12.66
CA SER A 88 8.72 6.53 13.57
C SER A 88 8.30 5.05 13.51
N GLU A 89 7.59 4.56 14.54
CA GLU A 89 7.06 3.19 14.49
C GLU A 89 6.10 3.00 13.32
N THR A 90 5.25 3.98 13.02
CA THR A 90 4.33 3.94 11.88
C THR A 90 5.04 3.93 10.53
N GLU A 91 6.16 4.66 10.39
CA GLU A 91 7.00 4.63 9.20
C GLU A 91 7.72 3.28 9.07
N ARG A 92 8.18 2.71 10.19
CA ARG A 92 8.80 1.39 10.19
C ARG A 92 7.82 0.30 9.79
N ASP A 93 6.62 0.28 10.38
CA ASP A 93 5.57 -0.67 10.02
C ASP A 93 5.22 -0.57 8.52
N ALA A 94 5.16 0.63 7.96
CA ALA A 94 4.90 0.82 6.54
C ALA A 94 6.05 0.28 5.64
N ILE A 95 7.30 0.38 6.08
CA ILE A 95 8.45 -0.17 5.35
C ILE A 95 8.53 -1.68 5.50
N ASP A 96 8.33 -2.21 6.70
CA ASP A 96 8.42 -3.63 7.01
C ASP A 96 7.23 -4.42 6.41
N ALA A 97 6.09 -3.76 6.19
CA ALA A 97 4.95 -4.31 5.46
C ALA A 97 5.23 -4.54 3.96
N GLY A 98 6.20 -3.81 3.40
CA GLY A 98 6.59 -3.94 2.00
C GLY A 98 7.57 -5.09 1.79
N THR A 99 7.48 -5.75 0.64
CA THR A 99 8.54 -6.68 0.18
C THR A 99 9.33 -6.04 -0.95
N VAL A 100 10.62 -6.37 -1.03
CA VAL A 100 11.46 -6.01 -2.16
C VAL A 100 11.45 -7.18 -3.14
N TRP A 101 10.90 -7.00 -4.34
CA TRP A 101 10.74 -8.07 -5.32
C TRP A 101 11.68 -7.86 -6.53
N TRP A 102 11.14 -7.81 -7.75
CA TRP A 102 11.94 -7.58 -8.97
C TRP A 102 12.43 -6.13 -9.09
N ASP A 103 11.73 -5.19 -8.47
CA ASP A 103 12.08 -3.78 -8.44
C ASP A 103 13.40 -3.56 -7.69
N GLY A 104 13.67 -4.34 -6.64
CA GLY A 104 14.97 -4.35 -5.95
C GLY A 104 16.16 -4.62 -6.87
N GLU A 105 15.99 -5.51 -7.85
CA GLU A 105 17.03 -5.76 -8.87
C GLU A 105 17.28 -4.50 -9.69
N LEU A 106 16.24 -3.77 -10.09
CA LEU A 106 16.38 -2.52 -10.84
C LEU A 106 17.01 -1.40 -10.00
N PHE A 107 16.51 -1.20 -8.77
CA PHE A 107 16.99 -0.15 -7.88
C PHE A 107 18.43 -0.40 -7.38
N SER A 108 18.93 -1.63 -7.48
CA SER A 108 20.36 -1.94 -7.23
C SER A 108 21.32 -1.25 -8.22
N GLY A 109 20.83 -0.81 -9.38
CA GLY A 109 21.63 -0.27 -10.48
C GLY A 109 22.45 -1.33 -11.23
N ARG A 110 22.31 -2.61 -10.87
CA ARG A 110 22.95 -3.77 -11.50
C ARG A 110 22.00 -4.99 -11.46
N PRO A 111 20.86 -4.95 -12.19
CA PRO A 111 19.89 -6.03 -12.16
C PRO A 111 20.49 -7.34 -12.66
N ASP A 112 20.18 -8.45 -11.97
CA ASP A 112 20.43 -9.79 -12.47
C ASP A 112 19.34 -10.18 -13.48
N TRP A 113 19.66 -10.03 -14.77
CA TRP A 113 18.73 -10.33 -15.86
C TRP A 113 18.39 -11.82 -15.97
N ASP A 114 19.31 -12.72 -15.60
CA ASP A 114 19.05 -14.16 -15.65
C ASP A 114 17.99 -14.51 -14.61
N LYS A 115 18.08 -13.95 -13.41
CA LYS A 115 17.03 -14.07 -12.37
C LYS A 115 15.69 -13.50 -12.84
N LEU A 116 15.67 -12.30 -13.40
CA LEU A 116 14.44 -11.64 -13.86
C LEU A 116 13.75 -12.41 -15.01
N LEU A 117 14.53 -12.96 -15.94
CA LEU A 117 14.01 -13.73 -17.07
C LEU A 117 13.64 -15.17 -16.71
N ALA A 118 14.18 -15.70 -15.60
CA ALA A 118 13.88 -17.04 -15.12
C ALA A 118 12.56 -17.15 -14.33
N TYR A 119 11.89 -16.03 -14.01
CA TYR A 119 10.60 -16.09 -13.32
C TYR A 119 9.59 -16.91 -14.13
N PRO A 120 8.95 -17.92 -13.51
CA PRO A 120 8.01 -18.77 -14.22
C PRO A 120 6.80 -17.94 -14.65
N LYS A 121 6.25 -18.27 -15.82
CA LYS A 121 4.94 -17.74 -16.22
C LYS A 121 3.91 -18.25 -15.23
N VAL A 122 3.17 -17.33 -14.62
CA VAL A 122 2.04 -17.69 -13.75
C VAL A 122 0.96 -18.34 -14.61
N GLN A 123 0.37 -19.42 -14.10
CA GLN A 123 -0.68 -20.17 -14.78
C GLN A 123 -1.86 -20.36 -13.83
N LEU A 124 -3.06 -20.38 -14.41
CA LEU A 124 -4.27 -20.73 -13.69
C LEU A 124 -4.33 -22.24 -13.52
N THR A 125 -4.85 -22.69 -12.38
CA THR A 125 -5.30 -24.07 -12.22
C THR A 125 -6.53 -24.34 -13.10
N GLU A 126 -6.84 -25.61 -13.35
CA GLU A 126 -8.02 -26.00 -14.13
C GLU A 126 -9.33 -25.45 -13.53
N GLU A 127 -9.42 -25.41 -12.20
CA GLU A 127 -10.59 -24.87 -11.48
C GLU A 127 -10.72 -23.35 -11.65
N GLU A 128 -9.61 -22.62 -11.52
CA GLU A 128 -9.61 -21.16 -11.71
C GLU A 128 -9.94 -20.79 -13.17
N GLN A 129 -9.38 -21.52 -14.13
CA GLN A 129 -9.69 -21.35 -15.55
C GLN A 129 -11.17 -21.64 -15.83
N ALA A 130 -11.70 -22.74 -15.29
CA ALA A 130 -13.13 -23.08 -15.43
C ALA A 130 -14.04 -22.00 -14.82
N PHE A 131 -13.65 -21.37 -13.72
CA PHE A 131 -14.41 -20.25 -13.14
C PHE A 131 -14.44 -19.01 -14.04
N ILE A 132 -13.31 -18.73 -14.70
CA ILE A 132 -13.19 -17.62 -15.66
C ILE A 132 -14.01 -17.91 -16.93
N ASP A 133 -13.98 -19.14 -17.42
CA ASP A 133 -14.64 -19.52 -18.68
C ASP A 133 -16.14 -19.81 -18.54
N GLY A 134 -16.60 -20.17 -17.34
CA GLY A 134 -18.02 -20.37 -17.03
C GLY A 134 -18.61 -19.18 -16.27
N PRO A 135 -18.69 -19.24 -14.92
CA PRO A 135 -19.37 -18.23 -14.11
C PRO A 135 -19.00 -16.78 -14.42
N THR A 136 -17.73 -16.49 -14.72
CA THR A 136 -17.29 -15.12 -15.03
C THR A 136 -17.74 -14.66 -16.42
N GLU A 137 -17.73 -15.55 -17.42
CA GLU A 137 -18.26 -15.23 -18.76
C GLU A 137 -19.79 -15.03 -18.70
N GLU A 138 -20.49 -15.89 -17.96
CA GLU A 138 -21.94 -15.78 -17.76
C GLU A 138 -22.30 -14.45 -17.10
N LEU A 139 -21.58 -14.05 -16.04
CA LEU A 139 -21.77 -12.75 -15.39
C LEU A 139 -21.53 -11.58 -16.35
N CYS A 140 -20.46 -11.65 -17.15
CA CYS A 140 -20.16 -10.67 -18.19
C CYS A 140 -21.26 -10.55 -19.24
N ALA A 141 -22.02 -11.62 -19.51
CA ALA A 141 -23.12 -11.62 -20.48
C ALA A 141 -24.43 -11.05 -19.89
N MET A 142 -24.57 -11.02 -18.56
CA MET A 142 -25.76 -10.50 -17.87
C MET A 142 -25.78 -8.97 -17.73
N VAL A 143 -24.68 -8.29 -18.10
CA VAL A 143 -24.47 -6.88 -17.76
C VAL A 143 -24.09 -6.04 -18.97
N SER A 144 -24.55 -4.78 -18.95
CA SER A 144 -24.17 -3.73 -19.89
C SER A 144 -23.83 -2.48 -19.09
N ASP A 145 -22.68 -1.87 -19.37
CA ASP A 145 -22.24 -0.64 -18.71
C ASP A 145 -23.28 0.49 -18.85
N TRP A 146 -23.94 0.55 -20.01
CA TRP A 146 -24.99 1.54 -20.25
C TRP A 146 -26.22 1.31 -19.37
N GLU A 147 -26.69 0.07 -19.25
CA GLU A 147 -27.86 -0.28 -18.42
C GLU A 147 -27.56 -0.06 -16.95
N ILE A 148 -26.36 -0.43 -16.50
CA ILE A 148 -25.85 -0.16 -15.16
C ILE A 148 -25.87 1.34 -14.87
N GLY A 149 -25.36 2.16 -15.80
CA GLY A 149 -25.37 3.62 -15.66
C GLY A 149 -26.78 4.23 -15.67
N GLN A 150 -27.75 3.65 -16.41
CA GLN A 150 -29.14 4.13 -16.38
C GLN A 150 -29.86 3.76 -15.09
N ALA A 151 -29.68 2.52 -14.62
CA ALA A 151 -30.30 2.02 -13.39
C ALA A 151 -29.60 2.55 -12.13
N MET A 152 -28.37 3.05 -12.28
CA MET A 152 -27.44 3.33 -11.20
C MET A 152 -27.21 2.10 -10.31
N ASP A 153 -27.30 0.88 -10.81
CA ASP A 153 -27.06 -0.34 -10.04
C ASP A 153 -26.78 -1.50 -11.00
N LEU A 154 -26.26 -2.60 -10.47
CA LEU A 154 -26.18 -3.86 -11.22
C LEU A 154 -27.58 -4.50 -11.32
N PRO A 155 -27.88 -5.21 -12.41
CA PRO A 155 -29.11 -5.98 -12.54
C PRO A 155 -29.28 -6.97 -11.37
N PRO A 156 -30.51 -7.20 -10.86
CA PRO A 156 -30.75 -8.15 -9.76
C PRO A 156 -30.23 -9.56 -10.03
N GLU A 157 -30.31 -10.02 -11.28
CA GLU A 157 -29.77 -11.30 -11.74
C GLU A 157 -28.24 -11.37 -11.64
N ALA A 158 -27.53 -10.27 -11.93
CA ALA A 158 -26.09 -10.19 -11.76
C ALA A 158 -25.71 -10.25 -10.26
N TRP A 159 -26.48 -9.57 -9.40
CA TRP A 159 -26.33 -9.68 -7.95
C TRP A 159 -26.55 -11.11 -7.43
N ALA A 160 -27.60 -11.78 -7.91
CA ALA A 160 -27.87 -13.17 -7.54
C ALA A 160 -26.75 -14.11 -8.01
N HIS A 161 -26.32 -13.98 -9.26
CA HIS A 161 -25.25 -14.78 -9.84
C HIS A 161 -23.92 -14.61 -9.09
N MET A 162 -23.57 -13.38 -8.72
CA MET A 162 -22.38 -13.09 -7.93
C MET A 162 -22.39 -13.82 -6.58
N LYS A 163 -23.53 -13.81 -5.88
CA LYS A 163 -23.68 -14.48 -4.58
C LYS A 163 -23.63 -16.00 -4.73
N GLU A 164 -24.39 -16.55 -5.67
CA GLU A 164 -24.49 -17.99 -5.91
C GLU A 164 -23.13 -18.61 -6.25
N HIS A 165 -22.35 -17.94 -7.10
CA HIS A 165 -21.07 -18.46 -7.57
C HIS A 165 -19.89 -18.06 -6.69
N GLY A 166 -20.08 -17.27 -5.62
CA GLY A 166 -19.03 -16.92 -4.67
C GLY A 166 -18.06 -15.84 -5.17
N PHE A 167 -18.55 -14.87 -5.95
CA PHE A 167 -17.76 -13.75 -6.45
C PHE A 167 -17.25 -12.82 -5.34
N PHE A 168 -17.87 -12.80 -4.16
CA PHE A 168 -17.38 -12.04 -2.99
C PHE A 168 -16.44 -12.84 -2.08
N ALA A 169 -16.06 -14.05 -2.50
CA ALA A 169 -15.41 -15.06 -1.66
C ALA A 169 -14.22 -15.72 -2.36
N LEU A 170 -13.60 -15.02 -3.31
CA LEU A 170 -12.53 -15.56 -4.13
C LEU A 170 -11.27 -15.85 -3.30
N ILE A 171 -10.91 -15.02 -2.31
CA ILE A 171 -9.73 -15.24 -1.43
C ILE A 171 -10.04 -16.21 -0.27
N ILE A 172 -11.31 -16.35 0.11
CA ILE A 172 -11.67 -17.10 1.31
C ILE A 172 -11.34 -18.59 1.09
N PRO A 173 -10.60 -19.24 1.99
CA PRO A 173 -10.27 -20.67 1.87
C PRO A 173 -11.50 -21.56 1.77
N LYS A 174 -11.34 -22.69 1.09
CA LYS A 174 -12.44 -23.65 0.85
C LYS A 174 -13.04 -24.23 2.13
N GLU A 175 -12.25 -24.34 3.20
CA GLU A 175 -12.74 -24.80 4.51
C GLU A 175 -13.80 -23.87 5.12
N PHE A 176 -13.79 -22.58 4.75
CA PHE A 176 -14.82 -21.61 5.10
C PHE A 176 -15.87 -21.43 3.98
N GLY A 177 -15.83 -22.25 2.93
CA GLY A 177 -16.80 -22.21 1.82
C GLY A 177 -16.49 -21.20 0.72
N GLY A 178 -15.30 -20.58 0.73
CA GLY A 178 -14.86 -19.72 -0.36
C GLY A 178 -14.18 -20.49 -1.51
N LYS A 179 -13.53 -19.76 -2.43
CA LYS A 179 -12.83 -20.37 -3.58
C LYS A 179 -11.38 -20.70 -3.31
N GLY A 180 -10.70 -19.94 -2.45
CA GLY A 180 -9.26 -20.09 -2.20
C GLY A 180 -8.41 -19.89 -3.46
N PHE A 181 -8.83 -18.97 -4.34
CA PHE A 181 -8.14 -18.67 -5.59
C PHE A 181 -6.86 -17.89 -5.37
N SER A 182 -5.90 -18.11 -6.26
CA SER A 182 -4.64 -17.37 -6.28
C SER A 182 -4.86 -15.88 -6.60
N ALA A 183 -3.90 -15.04 -6.20
CA ALA A 183 -3.87 -13.62 -6.58
C ALA A 183 -3.91 -13.43 -8.11
N TYR A 184 -3.35 -14.38 -8.87
CA TYR A 184 -3.42 -14.35 -10.33
C TYR A 184 -4.82 -14.59 -10.86
N ALA A 185 -5.55 -15.58 -10.35
CA ALA A 185 -6.94 -15.82 -10.71
C ALA A 185 -7.84 -14.63 -10.33
N HIS A 186 -7.63 -14.02 -9.16
CA HIS A 186 -8.29 -12.77 -8.79
C HIS A 186 -8.09 -11.67 -9.83
N SER A 187 -6.83 -11.44 -10.21
CA SER A 187 -6.47 -10.46 -11.24
C SER A 187 -7.15 -10.77 -12.58
N GLN A 188 -7.18 -12.03 -13.02
CA GLN A 188 -7.83 -12.41 -14.27
C GLN A 188 -9.36 -12.22 -14.24
N VAL A 189 -10.02 -12.58 -13.13
CA VAL A 189 -11.45 -12.29 -12.94
C VAL A 189 -11.71 -10.79 -12.98
N ALA A 190 -10.92 -9.99 -12.25
CA ALA A 190 -11.02 -8.53 -12.23
C ALA A 190 -10.92 -7.93 -13.64
N MET A 191 -9.86 -8.31 -14.37
CA MET A 191 -9.60 -7.83 -15.73
C MET A 191 -10.75 -8.20 -16.67
N LYS A 192 -11.27 -9.42 -16.57
CA LYS A 192 -12.38 -9.88 -17.40
C LYS A 192 -13.65 -9.08 -17.15
N LEU A 193 -14.05 -8.92 -15.89
CA LEU A 193 -15.23 -8.10 -15.52
C LEU A 193 -15.07 -6.64 -15.96
N ALA A 194 -13.87 -6.07 -15.82
CA ALA A 194 -13.58 -4.70 -16.21
C ALA A 194 -13.69 -4.46 -17.73
N THR A 195 -13.62 -5.51 -18.57
CA THR A 195 -13.91 -5.38 -20.01
C THR A 195 -15.38 -5.07 -20.30
N ARG A 196 -16.27 -5.34 -19.33
CA ARG A 196 -17.71 -5.10 -19.44
C ARG A 196 -18.17 -3.88 -18.67
N SER A 197 -17.72 -3.70 -17.44
CA SER A 197 -18.02 -2.52 -16.64
C SER A 197 -17.04 -2.35 -15.48
N GLY A 198 -16.58 -1.11 -15.27
CA GLY A 198 -15.77 -0.75 -14.11
C GLY A 198 -16.55 -0.84 -12.78
N ASP A 199 -17.87 -0.59 -12.81
CA ASP A 199 -18.74 -0.68 -11.64
C ASP A 199 -18.91 -2.13 -11.16
N LEU A 200 -19.06 -3.06 -12.11
CA LEU A 200 -19.10 -4.50 -11.82
C LEU A 200 -17.78 -4.99 -11.23
N ALA A 201 -16.66 -4.65 -11.89
CA ALA A 201 -15.33 -5.04 -11.42
C ALA A 201 -15.07 -4.52 -10.00
N SER A 202 -15.42 -3.26 -9.72
CA SER A 202 -15.24 -2.65 -8.39
C SER A 202 -16.10 -3.33 -7.32
N THR A 203 -17.36 -3.64 -7.65
CA THR A 203 -18.30 -4.35 -6.76
C THR A 203 -17.76 -5.72 -6.34
N VAL A 204 -17.17 -6.46 -7.27
CA VAL A 204 -16.60 -7.79 -6.99
C VAL A 204 -15.25 -7.70 -6.28
N MET A 205 -14.37 -6.78 -6.67
CA MET A 205 -12.98 -6.79 -6.22
C MET A 205 -12.75 -6.22 -4.82
N VAL A 206 -13.55 -5.25 -4.37
CA VAL A 206 -13.32 -4.66 -3.04
C VAL A 206 -13.48 -5.70 -1.90
N PRO A 207 -14.52 -6.56 -1.86
CA PRO A 207 -14.61 -7.63 -0.87
C PRO A 207 -13.44 -8.63 -0.88
N ASN A 208 -12.77 -8.77 -2.02
CA ASN A 208 -11.69 -9.73 -2.26
C ASN A 208 -10.29 -9.11 -2.15
N SER A 209 -10.18 -7.85 -1.73
CA SER A 209 -8.92 -7.14 -1.54
C SER A 209 -8.83 -6.67 -0.09
N LEU A 210 -8.60 -5.38 0.17
CA LEU A 210 -8.66 -4.84 1.52
C LEU A 210 -10.11 -4.82 2.02
N GLY A 211 -10.50 -5.90 2.69
CA GLY A 211 -11.79 -6.04 3.33
C GLY A 211 -11.72 -6.93 4.58
N PRO A 212 -12.85 -7.09 5.30
CA PRO A 212 -12.99 -7.99 6.43
C PRO A 212 -12.41 -9.39 6.21
N ALA A 213 -12.58 -9.99 5.03
CA ALA A 213 -12.07 -11.33 4.74
C ALA A 213 -10.53 -11.41 4.85
N GLU A 214 -9.81 -10.55 4.13
CA GLU A 214 -8.33 -10.53 4.14
C GLU A 214 -7.79 -10.29 5.57
N LEU A 215 -8.34 -9.31 6.27
CA LEU A 215 -7.93 -9.00 7.64
C LEU A 215 -8.21 -10.16 8.62
N LEU A 216 -9.33 -10.86 8.46
CA LEU A 216 -9.67 -12.02 9.28
C LEU A 216 -8.75 -13.21 9.03
N LEU A 217 -8.33 -13.41 7.78
CA LEU A 217 -7.41 -14.50 7.42
C LEU A 217 -6.06 -14.33 8.12
N HIS A 218 -5.51 -13.12 8.15
CA HIS A 218 -4.20 -12.86 8.76
C HIS A 218 -4.26 -12.60 10.26
N TYR A 219 -5.30 -11.92 10.73
CA TYR A 219 -5.31 -11.33 12.07
C TYR A 219 -6.54 -11.69 12.91
N GLY A 220 -7.57 -12.30 12.34
CA GLY A 220 -8.77 -12.70 13.09
C GLY A 220 -8.45 -13.70 14.20
N THR A 221 -9.30 -13.78 15.21
CA THR A 221 -9.29 -14.94 16.12
C THR A 221 -9.94 -16.14 15.44
N ASP A 222 -9.78 -17.35 16.00
CA ASP A 222 -10.48 -18.53 15.48
C ASP A 222 -12.00 -18.35 15.53
N GLU A 223 -12.53 -17.74 16.58
CA GLU A 223 -13.95 -17.45 16.72
C GLU A 223 -14.42 -16.49 15.62
N GLN A 224 -13.66 -15.43 15.35
CA GLN A 224 -13.99 -14.46 14.31
C GLN A 224 -13.93 -15.09 12.92
N ARG A 225 -12.89 -15.87 12.61
CA ARG A 225 -12.77 -16.59 11.33
C ARG A 225 -13.95 -17.54 11.12
N ASN A 226 -14.23 -18.39 12.10
CA ASN A 226 -15.32 -19.37 12.04
C ASN A 226 -16.70 -18.73 11.97
N HIS A 227 -16.88 -17.54 12.54
CA HIS A 227 -18.14 -16.79 12.46
C HIS A 227 -18.30 -16.06 11.13
N TYR A 228 -17.34 -15.22 10.74
CA TYR A 228 -17.51 -14.27 9.64
C TYR A 228 -17.16 -14.86 8.27
N LEU A 229 -16.08 -15.62 8.13
CA LEU A 229 -15.63 -16.08 6.80
C LEU A 229 -16.69 -16.92 6.07
N PRO A 230 -17.39 -17.87 6.72
CA PRO A 230 -18.47 -18.61 6.06
C PRO A 230 -19.66 -17.74 5.65
N ARG A 231 -19.96 -16.68 6.40
CA ARG A 231 -21.08 -15.77 6.12
C ARG A 231 -20.76 -14.86 4.94
N LEU A 232 -19.52 -14.36 4.89
CA LEU A 232 -18.97 -13.65 3.74
C LEU A 232 -18.95 -14.56 2.50
N ALA A 233 -18.55 -15.82 2.66
CA ALA A 233 -18.48 -16.77 1.56
C ALA A 233 -19.83 -17.04 0.90
N ARG A 234 -20.91 -17.12 1.70
CA ARG A 234 -22.28 -17.32 1.23
C ARG A 234 -22.99 -16.03 0.79
N GLY A 235 -22.34 -14.87 0.94
CA GLY A 235 -22.96 -13.57 0.68
C GLY A 235 -24.11 -13.22 1.62
N GLU A 236 -24.17 -13.86 2.80
CA GLU A 236 -25.06 -13.45 3.89
C GLU A 236 -24.64 -12.09 4.44
N ASP A 237 -23.32 -11.90 4.53
CA ASP A 237 -22.73 -10.62 4.88
C ASP A 237 -22.13 -9.93 3.65
N ILE A 238 -22.48 -8.65 3.48
CA ILE A 238 -21.89 -7.76 2.46
C ILE A 238 -20.88 -6.88 3.18
N PRO A 239 -19.58 -7.11 2.97
CA PRO A 239 -18.55 -6.34 3.65
C PRO A 239 -18.32 -4.98 2.99
N CYS A 240 -17.92 -4.00 3.80
CA CYS A 240 -17.21 -2.81 3.33
C CYS A 240 -16.07 -2.46 4.27
N PHE A 241 -15.14 -1.62 3.81
CA PHE A 241 -14.00 -1.18 4.62
C PHE A 241 -13.91 0.34 4.70
N ALA A 242 -14.12 0.87 5.90
CA ALA A 242 -14.24 2.27 6.22
C ALA A 242 -12.94 2.82 6.80
N LEU A 243 -12.02 3.15 5.88
CA LEU A 243 -10.75 3.82 6.18
C LEU A 243 -10.81 5.32 5.87
N THR A 244 -11.18 5.65 4.63
CA THR A 244 -11.16 7.04 4.12
C THR A 244 -12.27 7.88 4.76
N GLY A 245 -11.92 9.10 5.16
CA GLY A 245 -12.84 10.08 5.75
C GLY A 245 -12.91 11.39 4.96
N PRO A 246 -13.72 12.35 5.43
CA PRO A 246 -13.77 13.71 4.88
C PRO A 246 -12.41 14.42 4.92
N LEU A 247 -11.64 14.20 6.00
CA LEU A 247 -10.40 14.92 6.31
C LEU A 247 -9.12 14.10 6.08
N ALA A 248 -9.23 12.78 5.90
CA ALA A 248 -8.09 11.87 5.75
C ALA A 248 -8.33 10.88 4.60
N GLY A 249 -7.37 10.79 3.68
CA GLY A 249 -7.39 9.91 2.51
C GLY A 249 -6.01 9.29 2.30
N SER A 250 -5.16 9.94 1.51
CA SER A 250 -3.77 9.50 1.30
C SER A 250 -2.96 9.46 2.60
N ASP A 251 -3.16 10.45 3.48
CA ASP A 251 -2.67 10.40 4.87
C ASP A 251 -3.75 9.77 5.76
N ALA A 252 -3.87 8.44 5.68
CA ALA A 252 -4.82 7.69 6.48
C ALA A 252 -4.46 7.71 7.98
N GLY A 253 -3.19 7.89 8.33
CA GLY A 253 -2.73 8.01 9.71
C GLY A 253 -3.28 9.25 10.43
N ALA A 254 -3.60 10.31 9.69
CA ALA A 254 -4.21 11.52 10.22
C ALA A 254 -5.72 11.43 10.48
N MET A 255 -6.34 10.24 10.40
CA MET A 255 -7.79 10.10 10.64
C MET A 255 -8.22 10.71 11.98
N PRO A 256 -9.36 11.44 12.02
CA PRO A 256 -9.91 12.02 13.25
C PRO A 256 -10.86 11.07 13.99
N ASP A 257 -11.15 9.91 13.40
CA ASP A 257 -12.10 8.93 13.94
C ASP A 257 -11.53 8.28 15.20
N THR A 258 -12.34 8.17 16.26
CA THR A 258 -11.87 7.76 17.58
C THR A 258 -12.66 6.59 18.15
N GLY A 259 -11.98 5.83 19.01
CA GLY A 259 -12.57 4.84 19.87
C GLY A 259 -12.01 4.96 21.28
N VAL A 260 -12.86 5.30 22.24
CA VAL A 260 -12.44 5.48 23.64
C VAL A 260 -12.81 4.23 24.43
N ILE A 261 -11.84 3.62 25.09
CA ILE A 261 -12.06 2.50 25.99
C ILE A 261 -12.95 2.96 27.14
N CYS A 262 -14.03 2.21 27.37
CA CYS A 262 -14.95 2.50 28.46
C CYS A 262 -15.70 1.25 28.90
N LYS A 263 -16.36 1.32 30.07
CA LYS A 263 -17.38 0.35 30.45
C LYS A 263 -18.72 0.68 29.79
N GLY A 264 -19.48 -0.33 29.42
CA GLY A 264 -20.80 -0.18 28.84
C GLY A 264 -21.63 -1.44 28.93
N GLN A 265 -22.93 -1.31 28.70
CA GLN A 265 -23.85 -2.44 28.71
C GLN A 265 -23.83 -3.16 27.36
N TRP A 266 -23.59 -4.46 27.38
CA TRP A 266 -23.65 -5.33 26.21
C TRP A 266 -24.38 -6.61 26.56
N GLN A 267 -25.44 -6.96 25.81
CA GLN A 267 -26.24 -8.16 26.04
C GLN A 267 -26.75 -8.34 27.50
N GLY A 268 -26.98 -7.23 28.20
CA GLY A 268 -27.48 -7.21 29.58
C GLY A 268 -26.41 -7.28 30.67
N GLU A 269 -25.13 -7.28 30.30
CA GLU A 269 -24.00 -7.27 31.24
C GLU A 269 -23.13 -6.02 31.05
N GLU A 270 -22.51 -5.54 32.13
CA GLU A 270 -21.48 -4.49 32.02
C GLU A 270 -20.16 -5.10 31.57
N VAL A 271 -19.66 -4.67 30.41
CA VAL A 271 -18.40 -5.13 29.83
C VAL A 271 -17.48 -3.96 29.52
N ILE A 272 -16.19 -4.23 29.38
CA ILE A 272 -15.24 -3.27 28.80
C ILE A 272 -15.37 -3.34 27.27
N GLY A 273 -15.46 -2.19 26.64
CA GLY A 273 -15.61 -2.03 25.20
C GLY A 273 -15.03 -0.70 24.72
N LEU A 274 -15.48 -0.27 23.55
CA LEU A 274 -15.09 0.98 22.92
C LEU A 274 -16.34 1.79 22.60
N ARG A 275 -16.27 3.10 22.86
CA ARG A 275 -17.22 4.08 22.35
C ARG A 275 -16.63 4.75 21.12
N LEU A 276 -17.20 4.46 19.96
CA LEU A 276 -16.69 4.83 18.65
C LEU A 276 -17.42 6.06 18.11
N THR A 277 -16.68 7.01 17.55
CA THR A 277 -17.21 8.15 16.80
C THR A 277 -16.41 8.33 15.51
N TRP A 278 -17.10 8.34 14.37
CA TRP A 278 -16.46 8.41 13.06
C TRP A 278 -17.34 9.07 11.99
N GLU A 279 -16.69 9.56 10.95
CA GLU A 279 -17.31 9.93 9.69
C GLU A 279 -16.43 9.47 8.52
N LYS A 280 -16.97 8.59 7.69
CA LYS A 280 -16.25 7.96 6.58
C LYS A 280 -16.89 8.32 5.25
N ARG A 281 -16.08 8.36 4.20
CA ARG A 281 -16.47 8.83 2.87
C ARG A 281 -15.86 7.96 1.79
N TYR A 282 -16.63 7.74 0.72
CA TYR A 282 -16.24 6.94 -0.44
C TYR A 282 -15.97 5.47 -0.07
N ILE A 283 -16.86 4.92 0.73
CA ILE A 283 -16.79 3.52 1.13
C ILE A 283 -17.60 2.69 0.14
N THR A 284 -16.89 1.95 -0.70
CA THR A 284 -17.48 0.98 -1.63
C THR A 284 -18.27 -0.07 -0.86
N LEU A 285 -19.45 -0.43 -1.38
CA LEU A 285 -20.50 -1.24 -0.74
C LEU A 285 -21.10 -0.65 0.54
N GLY A 286 -20.57 0.44 1.09
CA GLY A 286 -21.06 1.08 2.32
C GLY A 286 -22.58 1.31 2.40
N PRO A 287 -23.28 1.74 1.33
CA PRO A 287 -24.74 1.92 1.37
C PRO A 287 -25.55 0.64 1.60
N VAL A 288 -24.98 -0.53 1.25
CA VAL A 288 -25.66 -1.84 1.27
C VAL A 288 -24.95 -2.86 2.14
N ALA A 289 -23.91 -2.44 2.88
CA ALA A 289 -23.12 -3.33 3.70
C ALA A 289 -23.90 -3.82 4.93
N THR A 290 -23.66 -5.06 5.32
CA THR A 290 -24.12 -5.63 6.59
C THR A 290 -22.98 -5.71 7.62
N LEU A 291 -21.73 -5.69 7.15
CA LEU A 291 -20.54 -5.76 7.98
C LEU A 291 -19.56 -4.64 7.61
N LEU A 292 -19.26 -3.78 8.58
CA LEU A 292 -18.36 -2.63 8.45
C LEU A 292 -17.01 -2.96 9.09
N GLY A 293 -15.95 -3.07 8.30
CA GLY A 293 -14.59 -2.95 8.82
C GLY A 293 -14.27 -1.48 9.06
N LEU A 294 -13.99 -1.07 10.29
CA LEU A 294 -13.75 0.33 10.65
C LEU A 294 -12.33 0.52 11.17
N ALA A 295 -11.62 1.51 10.62
CA ALA A 295 -10.36 2.01 11.18
C ALA A 295 -10.58 3.29 12.00
N PHE A 296 -10.00 3.34 13.19
CA PHE A 296 -10.10 4.46 14.13
C PHE A 296 -8.86 4.54 15.03
N LYS A 297 -8.63 5.68 15.68
CA LYS A 297 -7.60 5.84 16.73
C LYS A 297 -8.17 5.46 18.10
N ALA A 298 -7.52 4.54 18.78
CA ALA A 298 -7.96 4.04 20.07
C ALA A 298 -7.29 4.81 21.23
N TYR A 299 -8.08 5.11 22.26
CA TYR A 299 -7.62 5.82 23.46
C TYR A 299 -8.14 5.15 24.74
N ASP A 300 -7.34 5.12 25.80
CA ASP A 300 -7.73 4.61 27.13
C ASP A 300 -7.44 5.64 28.24
N PRO A 301 -8.19 6.76 28.30
CA PRO A 301 -7.94 7.83 29.26
C PRO A 301 -8.25 7.44 30.72
N GLU A 302 -8.96 6.33 30.94
CA GLU A 302 -9.29 5.82 32.26
C GLU A 302 -8.37 4.66 32.70
N HIS A 303 -7.37 4.30 31.88
CA HIS A 303 -6.41 3.23 32.14
C HIS A 303 -7.08 1.90 32.50
N LEU A 304 -8.15 1.53 31.78
CA LEU A 304 -8.90 0.30 32.02
C LEU A 304 -8.18 -0.95 31.52
N LEU A 305 -7.29 -0.81 30.53
CA LEU A 305 -6.53 -1.90 29.93
C LEU A 305 -5.02 -1.83 30.18
N GLY A 306 -4.49 -0.65 30.52
CA GLY A 306 -3.06 -0.44 30.78
C GLY A 306 -2.70 1.02 31.05
N GLU A 307 -1.40 1.31 31.11
CA GLU A 307 -0.88 2.64 31.47
C GLU A 307 -0.86 3.65 30.30
N GLU A 308 -0.97 3.19 29.06
CA GLU A 308 -0.89 4.05 27.86
C GLU A 308 -2.27 4.65 27.52
N GLU A 309 -2.35 5.96 27.32
CA GLU A 309 -3.59 6.64 26.94
C GLU A 309 -3.83 6.61 25.42
N ASP A 310 -2.80 6.82 24.59
CA ASP A 310 -2.89 6.71 23.14
C ASP A 310 -2.44 5.32 22.71
N LEU A 311 -3.40 4.52 22.24
CA LEU A 311 -3.16 3.14 21.88
C LEU A 311 -2.81 2.98 20.40
N GLY A 312 -2.96 4.02 19.58
CA GLY A 312 -2.75 3.97 18.14
C GLY A 312 -3.96 3.49 17.32
N ILE A 313 -3.73 3.26 16.03
CA ILE A 313 -4.79 2.91 15.07
C ILE A 313 -5.24 1.46 15.31
N SER A 314 -6.55 1.25 15.34
CA SER A 314 -7.18 -0.05 15.59
C SER A 314 -8.25 -0.34 14.54
N LEU A 315 -8.53 -1.62 14.32
CA LEU A 315 -9.54 -2.08 13.37
C LEU A 315 -10.62 -2.88 14.11
N ALA A 316 -11.89 -2.63 13.79
CA ALA A 316 -13.03 -3.39 14.30
C ALA A 316 -13.97 -3.84 13.18
N LEU A 317 -14.69 -4.93 13.41
CA LEU A 317 -15.80 -5.41 12.59
C LEU A 317 -17.11 -5.09 13.30
N ILE A 318 -17.95 -4.28 12.66
CA ILE A 318 -19.18 -3.75 13.25
C ILE A 318 -20.35 -4.14 12.34
N PRO A 319 -21.33 -4.94 12.81
CA PRO A 319 -22.59 -5.13 12.11
C PRO A 319 -23.28 -3.78 11.88
N THR A 320 -23.76 -3.51 10.67
CA THR A 320 -24.30 -2.18 10.33
C THR A 320 -25.65 -1.86 10.97
N ASP A 321 -26.31 -2.86 11.57
CA ASP A 321 -27.50 -2.71 12.41
C ASP A 321 -27.17 -2.37 13.88
N THR A 322 -25.88 -2.24 14.23
CA THR A 322 -25.44 -1.80 15.56
C THR A 322 -26.04 -0.41 15.87
N PRO A 323 -26.68 -0.20 17.03
CA PRO A 323 -27.33 1.06 17.36
C PRO A 323 -26.39 2.27 17.24
N GLY A 324 -26.82 3.27 16.46
CA GLY A 324 -26.06 4.50 16.21
C GLY A 324 -25.16 4.48 14.97
N VAL A 325 -25.07 3.35 14.26
CA VAL A 325 -24.47 3.30 12.92
C VAL A 325 -25.45 3.88 11.89
N GLU A 326 -24.96 4.79 11.06
CA GLU A 326 -25.71 5.39 9.96
C GLU A 326 -25.07 5.02 8.61
N ILE A 327 -25.85 4.37 7.73
CA ILE A 327 -25.47 4.00 6.36
C ILE A 327 -26.61 4.27 5.37
N GLY A 328 -26.45 3.85 4.12
CA GLY A 328 -27.50 3.88 3.08
C GLY A 328 -27.45 5.09 2.15
N ARG A 329 -26.84 6.19 2.58
CA ARG A 329 -26.54 7.31 1.68
C ARG A 329 -25.55 6.90 0.61
N ARG A 330 -25.66 7.53 -0.56
CA ARG A 330 -24.83 7.21 -1.72
C ARG A 330 -24.09 8.44 -2.26
N HIS A 331 -22.83 8.23 -2.64
CA HIS A 331 -22.05 9.13 -3.47
C HIS A 331 -21.99 8.61 -4.90
N LEU A 332 -22.03 9.54 -5.86
CA LEU A 332 -21.93 9.24 -7.29
C LEU A 332 -20.67 9.89 -7.88
N PRO A 333 -19.47 9.42 -7.51
CA PRO A 333 -18.22 10.01 -8.01
C PRO A 333 -18.16 9.80 -9.52
N LEU A 334 -18.09 10.90 -10.28
CA LEU A 334 -18.06 10.87 -11.75
C LEU A 334 -19.25 10.13 -12.39
N GLY A 335 -20.37 9.98 -11.67
CA GLY A 335 -21.54 9.24 -12.15
C GLY A 335 -21.42 7.71 -12.06
N ALA A 336 -20.40 7.18 -11.37
CA ALA A 336 -20.22 5.74 -11.20
C ALA A 336 -21.41 5.08 -10.47
N ALA A 337 -21.83 3.91 -10.96
CA ALA A 337 -23.01 3.19 -10.53
C ALA A 337 -22.74 2.12 -9.46
N PHE A 338 -21.48 1.79 -9.13
CA PHE A 338 -21.21 0.92 -7.99
C PHE A 338 -21.72 1.53 -6.68
N MET A 339 -22.13 0.69 -5.74
CA MET A 339 -22.56 1.14 -4.41
C MET A 339 -21.37 1.79 -3.70
N ASN A 340 -21.48 3.09 -3.44
CA ASN A 340 -20.44 3.87 -2.80
C ASN A 340 -21.07 4.92 -1.91
N GLY A 341 -20.65 5.06 -0.66
CA GLY A 341 -21.34 5.97 0.24
C GLY A 341 -20.54 6.36 1.46
N PRO A 342 -21.02 7.36 2.20
CA PRO A 342 -20.54 7.62 3.54
C PRO A 342 -21.17 6.64 4.53
N ASN A 343 -20.49 6.48 5.66
CA ASN A 343 -21.07 5.95 6.88
C ASN A 343 -20.56 6.76 8.06
N SER A 344 -21.33 6.78 9.13
CA SER A 344 -20.98 7.51 10.34
C SER A 344 -21.54 6.81 11.56
N GLY A 345 -20.98 7.17 12.71
CA GLY A 345 -21.53 6.79 14.00
C GLY A 345 -21.05 7.77 15.04
N LYS A 346 -21.91 8.00 16.04
CA LYS A 346 -21.59 8.87 17.17
C LYS A 346 -21.88 8.13 18.46
N ASP A 347 -20.86 8.01 19.30
CA ASP A 347 -20.94 7.34 20.60
C ASP A 347 -21.43 5.88 20.52
N VAL A 348 -21.10 5.17 19.44
CA VAL A 348 -21.52 3.77 19.23
C VAL A 348 -20.68 2.86 20.13
N PHE A 349 -21.34 2.13 21.03
CA PHE A 349 -20.66 1.20 21.91
C PHE A 349 -20.53 -0.18 21.26
N VAL A 350 -19.31 -0.73 21.27
CA VAL A 350 -19.02 -2.10 20.82
C VAL A 350 -18.14 -2.83 21.85
N PRO A 351 -18.30 -4.15 22.04
CA PRO A 351 -17.44 -4.92 22.92
C PRO A 351 -16.04 -5.09 22.31
N LEU A 352 -15.02 -5.34 23.14
CA LEU A 352 -13.65 -5.59 22.64
C LEU A 352 -13.54 -6.80 21.69
N SER A 353 -14.52 -7.72 21.72
CA SER A 353 -14.57 -8.86 20.77
C SER A 353 -14.81 -8.45 19.32
N TYR A 354 -15.22 -7.20 19.07
CA TYR A 354 -15.36 -6.66 17.71
C TYR A 354 -14.02 -6.19 17.13
N LEU A 355 -12.99 -5.98 17.96
CA LEU A 355 -11.64 -5.70 17.47
C LEU A 355 -11.11 -6.89 16.68
N ILE A 356 -10.58 -6.65 15.47
CA ILE A 356 -9.99 -7.71 14.66
C ILE A 356 -8.78 -8.29 15.40
N GLY A 357 -8.80 -9.59 15.68
CA GLY A 357 -7.78 -10.26 16.49
C GLY A 357 -7.89 -10.03 17.99
N GLY A 358 -8.96 -9.37 18.45
CA GLY A 358 -9.25 -9.08 19.85
C GLY A 358 -8.29 -8.06 20.47
N GLN A 359 -8.30 -8.00 21.80
CA GLN A 359 -7.45 -7.07 22.57
C GLN A 359 -5.94 -7.17 22.26
N PRO A 360 -5.33 -8.34 21.97
CA PRO A 360 -3.91 -8.43 21.61
C PRO A 360 -3.50 -7.65 20.35
N MET A 361 -4.48 -7.28 19.52
CA MET A 361 -4.32 -6.56 18.27
C MET A 361 -4.79 -5.10 18.33
N LEU A 362 -5.27 -4.65 19.49
CA LEU A 362 -5.54 -3.24 19.76
C LEU A 362 -4.27 -2.41 19.54
N GLY A 363 -4.40 -1.30 18.81
CA GLY A 363 -3.28 -0.42 18.46
C GLY A 363 -2.42 -0.85 17.26
N LYS A 364 -2.61 -2.08 16.76
CA LYS A 364 -1.82 -2.64 15.64
C LYS A 364 -2.50 -2.52 14.28
N GLY A 365 -3.56 -1.73 14.20
CA GLY A 365 -4.34 -1.55 12.98
C GLY A 365 -3.54 -0.92 11.85
N TRP A 366 -2.59 -0.03 12.13
CA TRP A 366 -1.72 0.54 11.09
C TRP A 366 -0.86 -0.53 10.40
N MET A 367 -0.20 -1.39 11.18
CA MET A 367 0.55 -2.54 10.67
C MET A 367 -0.35 -3.46 9.82
N MET A 368 -1.56 -3.78 10.28
CA MET A 368 -2.50 -4.59 9.49
C MET A 368 -2.87 -3.93 8.15
N LEU A 369 -3.15 -2.62 8.18
CA LEU A 369 -3.49 -1.86 6.97
C LEU A 369 -2.33 -1.87 5.99
N MET A 370 -1.10 -1.61 6.44
CA MET A 370 0.07 -1.58 5.57
C MET A 370 0.36 -2.97 4.97
N ASN A 371 0.19 -4.05 5.74
CA ASN A 371 0.40 -5.41 5.25
C ASN A 371 -0.66 -5.87 4.22
N CYS A 372 -1.89 -5.38 4.32
CA CYS A 372 -2.99 -5.79 3.43
C CYS A 372 -3.25 -4.80 2.28
N LEU A 373 -2.65 -3.60 2.31
CA LEU A 373 -2.73 -2.61 1.22
C LEU A 373 -1.56 -2.71 0.22
N SER A 374 -0.49 -3.41 0.57
CA SER A 374 0.79 -3.44 -0.16
C SER A 374 0.83 -4.39 -1.35
#